data_AF-A0A538K5P5-F1
#
_entry.id   AF-A0A538K5P5-F1
#
_cell.length_a   1.000
_cell.length_b   1.000
_cell.length_c   1.000
_cell.angle_alpha   90.00
_cell.angle_beta   90.00
_cell.angle_gamma   90.00
#
_symmetry.space_group_name_H-M   'P 1'
#
loop_
_entity.id
_entity.type
_entity.pdbx_description
1 polymer ?
#
loop_
_entity_poly.entity_id
_entity_poly.type
_entity_poly.pdbx_seq_one_letter_code
_entity_poly.pdbx_strand_id
1 'polypeptide(L)'
;MLKEFRDFLLRGNILELAVAFVMGLAFAAVVNSLVNDLIMPVIAMIIGKPDFSNLTFTINDARFRYGAFITNAIKFVAIAAAVFFFIVKPVNMLLQRFRSPAEEGLPDEERRHQELLAALRAAH
;
A
#
# COMPACT_ATOMS: atom_id res chain seq x y z
N MET A 1 25.11 16.78 20.28
CA MET A 1 23.84 16.99 19.55
C MET A 1 23.89 16.58 18.08
N LEU A 2 24.54 17.33 17.17
CA LEU A 2 24.54 16.98 15.73
C LEU A 2 25.26 15.65 15.40
N LYS A 3 26.38 15.34 16.07
CA LYS A 3 27.05 14.04 15.95
C LYS A 3 26.19 12.90 16.48
N GLU A 4 25.63 13.05 17.68
CA GLU A 4 24.75 12.04 18.30
C GLU A 4 23.47 11.80 17.49
N PHE A 5 22.91 12.84 16.87
CA PHE A 5 21.77 12.71 15.97
C PHE A 5 22.12 11.97 14.68
N ARG A 6 23.28 12.28 14.07
CA ARG A 6 23.80 11.52 12.92
C ARG A 6 24.02 10.04 13.30
N ASP A 7 24.65 9.78 14.44
CA ASP A 7 24.93 8.41 14.92
C ASP A 7 23.64 7.66 15.26
N PHE A 8 22.59 8.35 15.68
CA PHE A 8 21.25 7.80 15.86
C PHE A 8 20.58 7.44 14.51
N LEU A 9 20.59 8.35 13.54
CA LEU A 9 20.00 8.10 12.21
C LEU A 9 20.74 7.02 11.41
N LEU A 10 22.05 6.90 11.61
CA LEU A 10 22.88 5.87 10.98
C LEU A 10 22.70 4.48 11.61
N ARG A 11 21.88 4.34 12.66
CA ARG A 11 21.37 3.01 13.07
C ARG A 11 20.45 2.53 11.94
N GLY A 12 20.98 1.67 11.07
CA GLY A 12 20.42 1.33 9.74
C GLY A 12 18.90 1.11 9.69
N ASN A 13 18.33 0.48 10.71
CA ASN A 13 16.88 0.26 10.82
C ASN A 13 16.03 1.55 10.76
N ILE A 14 16.51 2.69 11.27
CA ILE A 14 15.73 3.94 11.30
C ILE A 14 15.65 4.58 9.91
N LEU A 15 16.78 4.60 9.17
CA LEU A 15 16.83 5.21 7.85
C LEU A 15 15.95 4.44 6.86
N GLU A 16 16.00 3.10 6.89
CA GLU A 16 15.17 2.25 6.03
C GLU A 16 13.67 2.44 6.32
N LEU A 17 13.29 2.46 7.60
CA LEU A 17 11.90 2.72 8.01
C LEU A 17 11.43 4.13 7.60
N ALA A 18 12.30 5.14 7.74
CA ALA A 18 11.98 6.51 7.37
C ALA A 18 11.74 6.64 5.85
N VAL A 19 12.60 6.03 5.04
CA VAL A 19 12.45 6.01 3.59
C VAL A 19 11.18 5.25 3.20
N ALA A 20 10.92 4.08 3.77
CA ALA A 20 9.71 3.30 3.52
C ALA A 20 8.44 4.11 3.84
N PHE A 21 8.42 4.83 4.97
CA PHE A 21 7.28 5.65 5.37
C PHE A 21 7.04 6.83 4.42
N VAL A 22 8.08 7.59 4.08
CA VAL A 22 7.97 8.74 3.15
C VAL A 22 7.51 8.28 1.78
N MET A 23 8.08 7.18 1.27
CA MET A 23 7.68 6.60 0.00
C MET A 23 6.23 6.09 0.05
N GLY A 24 5.81 5.47 1.15
CA GLY A 24 4.43 5.02 1.36
C GLY A 24 3.43 6.18 1.33
N LEU A 25 3.75 7.30 1.99
CA LEU A 25 2.91 8.51 1.99
C LEU A 25 2.83 9.14 0.60
N ALA A 26 3.96 9.33 -0.08
CA ALA A 26 4.01 9.89 -1.42
C ALA A 26 3.21 9.00 -2.40
N PHE A 27 3.37 7.69 -2.27
CA PHE A 27 2.65 6.72 -3.08
C PHE A 27 1.14 6.78 -2.86
N ALA A 28 0.69 6.83 -1.60
CA ALA A 28 -0.72 6.97 -1.27
C ALA A 28 -1.32 8.26 -1.87
N ALA A 29 -0.57 9.36 -1.90
CA ALA A 29 -1.01 10.60 -2.54
C ALA A 29 -1.23 10.44 -4.05
N VAL A 30 -0.31 9.75 -4.76
CA VAL A 30 -0.47 9.47 -6.20
C VAL A 30 -1.69 8.61 -6.47
N VAL A 31 -1.89 7.54 -5.70
CA VAL A 31 -3.08 6.67 -5.87
C VAL A 31 -4.37 7.43 -5.57
N ASN A 32 -4.37 8.27 -4.53
CA ASN A 32 -5.53 9.09 -4.21
C ASN A 32 -5.85 10.09 -5.33
N SER A 33 -4.85 10.71 -5.95
CA SER A 33 -5.05 11.58 -7.13
C SER A 33 -5.59 10.78 -8.32
N LEU A 34 -5.01 9.63 -8.63
CA LEU A 34 -5.52 8.75 -9.69
C LEU A 34 -7.00 8.42 -9.51
N VAL A 35 -7.40 8.08 -8.29
CA VAL A 35 -8.80 7.73 -8.02
C VAL A 35 -9.71 8.95 -8.01
N ASN A 36 -9.36 10.02 -7.30
CA ASN A 36 -10.23 11.20 -7.18
C ASN A 36 -10.32 11.99 -8.49
N ASP A 37 -9.25 12.05 -9.27
CA ASP A 37 -9.14 12.94 -10.42
C ASP A 37 -9.42 12.23 -11.74
N LEU A 38 -9.20 10.91 -11.84
CA LEU A 38 -9.44 10.14 -13.08
C LEU A 38 -10.58 9.12 -12.93
N ILE A 39 -10.58 8.30 -11.88
CA ILE A 39 -11.58 7.22 -11.75
C ILE A 39 -12.95 7.75 -11.32
N MET A 40 -13.01 8.63 -10.31
CA MET A 40 -14.26 9.16 -9.79
C MET A 40 -15.06 9.95 -10.83
N PRO A 41 -14.47 10.81 -11.68
CA PRO A 41 -15.21 11.45 -12.78
C PRO A 41 -15.81 10.45 -13.77
N VAL A 42 -15.11 9.35 -14.06
CA VAL A 42 -15.64 8.29 -14.94
C VAL A 42 -16.82 7.57 -14.29
N ILE A 43 -16.71 7.25 -13.01
CA ILE A 43 -17.83 6.68 -12.23
C ILE A 43 -19.02 7.66 -12.20
N ALA A 44 -18.74 8.95 -12.00
CA ALA A 44 -19.73 10.01 -11.97
C ALA A 44 -20.49 10.16 -13.30
N MET A 45 -19.81 9.99 -14.44
CA MET A 45 -20.45 10.02 -15.75
C MET A 45 -21.44 8.86 -15.95
N ILE A 46 -21.16 7.69 -15.38
CA ILE A 46 -22.02 6.50 -15.51
C ILE A 46 -23.20 6.56 -14.54
N ILE A 47 -22.95 6.95 -13.29
CA ILE A 47 -23.94 6.93 -12.19
C ILE A 47 -24.72 8.26 -12.09
N GLY A 48 -24.24 9.32 -12.76
CA GLY A 48 -24.88 10.64 -12.83
C GLY A 48 -24.62 11.54 -11.63
N LYS A 49 -24.04 11.04 -10.52
CA LYS A 49 -23.62 11.86 -9.38
C LYS A 49 -22.19 11.51 -8.94
N PRO A 50 -21.26 12.48 -8.91
CA PRO A 50 -19.87 12.27 -8.46
C PRO A 50 -19.76 12.11 -6.94
N ASP A 51 -20.73 12.62 -6.19
CA ASP A 51 -20.64 12.71 -4.73
C ASP A 51 -22.02 12.53 -4.09
N PHE A 52 -22.13 11.54 -3.19
CA PHE A 52 -23.32 11.30 -2.39
C PHE A 52 -23.28 12.03 -1.06
N SER A 53 -22.21 12.76 -0.72
CA SER A 53 -21.96 13.40 0.58
C SER A 53 -23.05 14.37 1.06
N ASN A 54 -23.87 14.86 0.15
CA ASN A 54 -25.01 15.74 0.44
C ASN A 54 -26.26 14.98 0.91
N LEU A 55 -26.29 13.65 0.83
CA LEU A 55 -27.36 12.84 1.39
C LEU A 55 -27.22 12.80 2.91
N THR A 56 -28.12 13.49 3.58
CA THR A 56 -28.16 13.60 5.03
C THR A 56 -29.56 13.33 5.56
N PHE A 57 -29.66 12.65 6.69
CA PHE A 57 -30.91 12.48 7.44
C PHE A 57 -30.77 13.14 8.81
N THR A 58 -31.83 13.77 9.32
CA THR A 58 -31.79 14.45 10.62
C THR A 58 -32.79 13.79 11.56
N ILE A 59 -32.34 13.38 12.75
CA ILE A 59 -33.18 12.84 13.82
C ILE A 59 -32.84 13.60 15.10
N ASN A 60 -33.82 14.22 15.76
CA ASN A 60 -33.63 14.92 17.04
C ASN A 60 -32.41 15.87 17.05
N ASP A 61 -32.32 16.77 16.06
CA ASP A 61 -31.20 17.69 15.82
C ASP A 61 -29.83 17.06 15.50
N ALA A 62 -29.71 15.73 15.48
CA ALA A 62 -28.51 15.04 15.03
C ALA A 62 -28.54 14.84 13.50
N ARG A 63 -27.57 15.43 12.80
CA ARG A 63 -27.40 15.31 11.33
C ARG A 63 -26.53 14.09 10.97
N PHE A 64 -27.16 13.04 10.44
CA PHE A 64 -26.50 11.84 9.94
C PHE A 64 -26.09 12.01 8.47
N ARG A 65 -24.77 12.03 8.20
CA ARG A 65 -24.19 12.21 6.85
C ARG A 65 -23.87 10.87 6.17
N TYR A 66 -24.88 9.99 6.04
CA TYR A 66 -24.69 8.66 5.46
C TYR A 66 -24.19 8.70 4.00
N GLY A 67 -24.53 9.76 3.26
CA GLY A 67 -24.02 9.99 1.93
C GLY A 67 -22.49 10.11 1.83
N ALA A 68 -21.86 10.71 2.84
CA ALA A 68 -20.41 10.87 2.88
C ALA A 68 -19.73 9.51 3.15
N PHE A 69 -20.35 8.68 3.98
CA PHE A 69 -19.89 7.32 4.21
C PHE A 69 -19.94 6.48 2.93
N ILE A 70 -21.06 6.51 2.19
CA ILE A 70 -21.19 5.78 0.91
C ILE A 70 -20.13 6.24 -0.09
N THR A 71 -19.92 7.56 -0.20
CA THR A 71 -18.89 8.12 -1.07
C THR A 71 -17.49 7.61 -0.70
N ASN A 72 -17.16 7.61 0.59
CA ASN A 72 -15.87 7.11 1.07
C ASN A 72 -15.71 5.60 0.86
N ALA A 73 -16.79 4.82 1.01
CA ALA A 73 -16.76 3.38 0.75
C ALA A 73 -16.50 3.08 -0.73
N ILE A 74 -17.14 3.82 -1.65
CA ILE A 74 -16.89 3.71 -3.09
C ILE A 74 -15.44 4.07 -3.41
N LYS A 75 -14.94 5.19 -2.86
CA LYS A 75 -13.53 5.61 -3.03
C LYS A 75 -12.56 4.55 -2.52
N PHE A 76 -12.82 3.95 -1.37
CA PHE A 76 -11.99 2.88 -0.81
C PHE A 76 -11.91 1.68 -1.75
N VAL A 77 -13.06 1.21 -2.27
CA VAL A 77 -13.09 0.09 -3.24
C VAL A 77 -12.36 0.46 -4.53
N ALA A 78 -12.52 1.69 -5.03
CA ALA A 78 -11.81 2.17 -6.22
C ALA A 78 -10.29 2.22 -6.01
N ILE A 79 -9.82 2.71 -4.86
CA ILE A 79 -8.39 2.69 -4.48
C ILE A 79 -7.86 1.27 -4.40
N ALA A 80 -8.57 0.37 -3.72
CA ALA A 80 -8.16 -1.03 -3.61
C ALA A 80 -8.06 -1.70 -4.99
N ALA A 81 -9.05 -1.46 -5.86
CA ALA A 81 -9.04 -1.95 -7.24
C ALA A 81 -7.87 -1.39 -8.06
N ALA A 82 -7.61 -0.08 -7.95
CA ALA A 82 -6.50 0.57 -8.65
C ALA A 82 -5.14 0.03 -8.18
N VAL A 83 -4.92 -0.05 -6.87
CA VAL A 83 -3.70 -0.65 -6.27
C VAL A 83 -3.50 -2.09 -6.73
N PHE A 84 -4.56 -2.90 -6.68
CA PHE A 84 -4.48 -4.29 -7.09
C PHE A 84 -4.16 -4.44 -8.59
N PHE A 85 -4.85 -3.69 -9.45
CA PHE A 85 -4.70 -3.84 -10.90
C PHE A 85 -3.43 -3.20 -11.46
N PHE A 86 -3.02 -2.03 -10.94
CA PHE A 86 -1.87 -1.28 -11.47
C PHE A 86 -0.56 -1.54 -10.74
N ILE A 87 -0.58 -2.08 -9.52
CA ILE A 87 0.65 -2.40 -8.76
C ILE A 87 0.78 -3.90 -8.57
N VAL A 88 -0.18 -4.52 -7.87
CA VAL A 88 -0.03 -5.90 -7.41
C VAL A 88 0.05 -6.83 -8.62
N LYS A 89 -0.82 -6.66 -9.61
CA LYS A 89 -0.83 -7.51 -10.79
C LYS A 89 0.44 -7.36 -11.66
N PRO A 90 0.93 -6.15 -12.02
CA PRO A 90 2.18 -6.01 -12.75
C PRO A 90 3.39 -6.50 -11.96
N VAL A 91 3.47 -6.19 -10.67
CA VAL A 91 4.57 -6.66 -9.81
C VAL A 91 4.54 -8.19 -9.72
N ASN A 92 3.38 -8.79 -9.46
CA ASN A 92 3.23 -10.25 -9.43
C ASN A 92 3.57 -10.89 -10.79
N MET A 93 3.17 -10.27 -11.90
CA MET A 93 3.52 -10.73 -13.25
C MET A 93 5.02 -10.64 -13.52
N LEU A 94 5.69 -9.56 -13.10
CA LEU A 94 7.14 -9.42 -13.24
C LEU A 94 7.87 -10.39 -12.32
N LEU A 95 7.43 -10.56 -11.07
CA LEU A 95 8.01 -11.53 -10.14
C LEU A 95 7.90 -12.95 -10.69
N GLN A 96 6.76 -13.34 -11.25
CA GLN A 96 6.59 -14.64 -11.94
C GLN A 96 7.49 -14.79 -13.17
N ARG A 97 7.88 -13.68 -13.81
CA ARG A 97 8.80 -13.68 -14.97
C ARG A 97 10.27 -13.75 -14.55
N PHE A 98 10.60 -13.28 -13.35
CA PHE A 98 11.97 -13.16 -12.84
C PHE A 98 12.34 -14.14 -11.73
N ARG A 99 11.39 -14.87 -11.11
CA ARG A 99 11.68 -15.82 -10.01
C ARG A 99 11.40 -17.28 -10.36
N SER A 100 12.41 -18.11 -10.14
CA SER A 100 12.23 -19.50 -9.69
C SER A 100 11.55 -19.51 -8.31
N PRO A 101 10.64 -20.45 -8.01
CA PRO A 101 9.80 -20.47 -6.79
C PRO A 101 10.50 -20.58 -5.42
N ALA A 102 11.81 -20.35 -5.30
CA ALA A 102 12.61 -20.67 -4.11
C ALA A 102 12.90 -19.49 -3.17
N GLU A 103 12.50 -18.25 -3.49
CA GLU A 103 12.94 -17.04 -2.76
C GLU A 103 11.80 -16.20 -2.15
N GLU A 104 10.61 -16.78 -1.95
CA GLU A 104 9.51 -16.06 -1.30
C GLU A 104 9.40 -16.43 0.17
N GLY A 105 9.99 -15.60 1.03
CA GLY A 105 9.51 -15.41 2.40
C GLY A 105 10.46 -15.76 3.54
N LEU A 106 11.65 -16.31 3.28
CA LEU A 106 12.66 -16.50 4.33
C LEU A 106 13.47 -15.21 4.49
N PRO A 107 13.51 -14.57 5.67
CA PRO A 107 14.55 -13.61 6.02
C PRO A 107 15.92 -14.15 5.57
N ASP A 108 16.79 -13.30 5.01
CA ASP A 108 18.10 -13.72 4.48
C ASP A 108 18.97 -14.47 5.51
N GLU A 109 18.67 -14.34 6.81
CA GLU A 109 19.25 -15.13 7.89
C GLU A 109 18.82 -16.60 7.87
N GLU A 110 17.53 -16.87 7.69
CA GLU A 110 17.00 -18.25 7.65
C GLU A 110 17.45 -18.98 6.37
N ARG A 111 17.62 -18.26 5.26
CA ARG A 111 18.25 -18.79 4.03
C ARG A 111 19.70 -19.21 4.28
N ARG A 112 20.50 -18.32 4.86
CA ARG A 112 21.91 -18.62 5.18
C ARG A 112 22.02 -19.79 6.15
N HIS A 113 21.12 -19.86 7.14
CA HIS A 113 21.06 -21.01 8.05
C HIS A 113 20.74 -22.32 7.32
N GLN A 114 19.78 -22.31 6.39
CA GLN A 114 19.44 -23.50 5.60
C GLN A 114 20.57 -23.92 4.65
N GLU A 115 21.23 -22.96 4.00
CA GLU A 115 22.40 -23.22 3.15
C GLU A 115 23.57 -23.78 3.94
N LEU A 116 23.86 -23.24 5.13
CA LEU A 116 24.89 -23.75 6.03
C LEU A 116 24.56 -25.17 6.52
N LEU A 117 23.31 -25.44 6.89
CA LEU A 117 22.88 -26.77 7.31
C LEU A 117 22.91 -27.78 6.15
N ALA A 118 22.59 -27.34 4.93
CA ALA A 118 22.69 -28.17 3.73
C ALA A 118 24.15 -28.48 3.38
N ALA A 119 25.04 -27.49 3.46
CA ALA A 119 26.48 -27.67 3.26
C ALA A 119 27.09 -28.62 4.31
N LEU A 120 26.67 -28.51 5.58
CA LEU A 120 27.10 -29.41 6.66
C LEU A 120 26.60 -30.85 6.47
N ARG A 121 25.37 -31.04 5.98
CA ARG A 121 24.83 -32.38 5.65
C ARG A 121 25.50 -33.02 4.44
N ALA A 122 25.94 -32.23 3.47
CA ALA A 122 26.64 -32.71 2.29
C ALA A 122 28.13 -33.03 2.55
N ALA A 123 28.69 -32.47 3.63
CA ALA A 123 30.08 -32.69 4.04
C ALA A 123 30.28 -33.91 4.97
N HIS A 124 29.22 -34.68 5.22
CA HIS A 124 29.20 -35.85 6.10
C HIS A 124 28.80 -37.12 5.34
#